data_AF-A0A2E4BCY4-F1
#
_entry.id   AF-A0A2E4BCY4-F1
#
_cell.length_a   1.000
_cell.length_b   1.000
_cell.length_c   1.000
_cell.angle_alpha   90.00
_cell.angle_beta   90.00
_cell.angle_gamma   90.00
#
_symmetry.space_group_name_H-M   'P 1'
#
loop_
_entity.id
_entity.type
_entity.pdbx_description
1 polymer ?
#
loop_
_entity_poly.entity_id
_entity_poly.type
_entity_poly.pdbx_seq_one_letter_code
_entity_poly.pdbx_strand_id
1 'polypeptide(L)' 'NVGNWQWVAGCGVDASPYFRIFNPYEQQKKFDKFGTYVKKWLPNGYKEQPIVDHKFARQRCLETYKEAVN' A
#
# COMPACT_ATOMS: atom_id res chain seq x y z
N ASN A 1 -16.03 -1.82 -8.02
CA ASN A 1 -15.39 -0.63 -8.63
C ASN A 1 -15.36 0.52 -7.63
N VAL A 2 -16.44 1.26 -7.39
CA VAL A 2 -16.45 2.41 -6.43
C VAL A 2 -16.24 1.99 -4.97
N GLY A 3 -17.01 1.01 -4.47
CA GLY A 3 -16.91 0.59 -3.06
C GLY A 3 -15.53 0.06 -2.66
N ASN A 4 -14.84 -0.65 -3.56
CA ASN A 4 -13.49 -1.14 -3.30
C ASN A 4 -12.48 0.02 -3.16
N TRP A 5 -12.61 1.06 -4.00
CA TRP A 5 -11.75 2.23 -3.91
C TRP A 5 -12.00 3.05 -2.64
N GLN A 6 -13.27 3.19 -2.24
CA GLN A 6 -13.66 3.79 -0.96
C GLN A 6 -13.02 3.03 0.22
N TRP A 7 -13.15 1.70 0.22
CA TRP A 7 -12.55 0.86 1.24
C TRP A 7 -11.03 1.03 1.37
N VAL A 8 -10.31 1.04 0.24
CA VAL A 8 -8.84 1.23 0.21
C VAL A 8 -8.44 2.63 0.63
N ALA A 9 -9.20 3.64 0.22
CA ALA A 9 -8.95 5.04 0.58
C ALA A 9 -9.25 5.34 2.06
N GLY A 10 -9.86 4.41 2.78
CA GLY A 10 -10.27 4.64 4.17
C GLY A 10 -11.45 5.60 4.30
N CYS A 11 -12.27 5.75 3.25
CA CYS A 11 -13.47 6.58 3.24
C CYS A 11 -14.72 5.75 2.91
N GLY A 12 -15.89 6.12 3.42
CA GLY A 12 -17.16 5.41 3.18
C GLY A 12 -17.51 4.36 4.23
N VAL A 13 -18.52 3.52 3.92
CA VAL A 13 -19.10 2.54 4.84
C VAL A 13 -18.24 1.26 4.84
N ASP A 14 -17.83 0.81 6.03
CA ASP A 14 -16.93 -0.35 6.27
C ASP A 14 -15.50 -0.17 5.74
N ALA A 15 -15.03 1.08 5.62
CA ALA A 15 -13.70 1.35 5.13
C ALA A 15 -12.60 0.86 6.09
N SER A 16 -11.47 0.46 5.53
CA SER A 16 -10.29 0.18 6.32
C SER A 16 -9.89 1.42 7.13
N PRO A 17 -9.48 1.31 8.40
CA PRO A 17 -9.06 2.47 9.18
C PRO A 17 -7.94 3.25 8.46
N TYR A 18 -8.00 4.58 8.47
CA TYR A 18 -7.07 5.45 7.72
C TYR A 18 -5.58 5.22 8.07
N PHE A 19 -5.30 4.79 9.29
CA PHE A 19 -3.95 4.47 9.75
C PHE A 19 -3.42 3.12 9.22
N ARG A 20 -4.27 2.32 8.57
CA ARG A 20 -3.89 1.04 7.96
C ARG A 20 -3.22 1.28 6.61
N ILE A 21 -1.95 1.64 6.67
CA ILE A 21 -1.09 1.84 5.50
C ILE A 21 -0.33 0.53 5.25
N PHE A 22 -0.61 -0.13 4.13
CA PHE A 22 0.06 -1.38 3.76
C PHE A 22 1.52 -1.16 3.38
N ASN A 23 2.42 -1.98 3.92
CA ASN A 23 3.80 -2.06 3.46
C ASN A 23 3.89 -3.04 2.27
N PRO A 24 4.24 -2.57 1.05
CA PRO A 24 4.29 -3.43 -0.14
C PRO A 24 5.20 -4.65 0.02
N TYR A 25 6.33 -4.49 0.71
CA TYR A 25 7.30 -5.57 0.93
C TYR A 25 6.74 -6.67 1.84
N GLU A 26 6.07 -6.29 2.92
CA GLU A 26 5.48 -7.26 3.85
C GLU A 26 4.25 -7.95 3.23
N GLN A 27 3.49 -7.25 2.38
CA GLN A 27 2.41 -7.87 1.59
C GLN A 27 2.97 -8.93 0.64
N GLN A 28 4.03 -8.61 -0.10
CA GLN A 28 4.67 -9.57 -0.99
C GLN A 28 5.23 -10.77 -0.23
N LYS A 29 5.96 -10.56 0.88
CA LYS A 29 6.47 -11.67 1.71
C LYS A 29 5.37 -12.61 2.19
N LYS A 30 4.20 -12.05 2.53
CA LYS A 30 3.05 -12.80 3.01
C LYS A 30 2.30 -13.55 1.91
N PHE A 31 2.10 -12.94 0.75
CA PHE A 31 1.19 -13.44 -0.29
C PHE A 31 1.88 -13.98 -1.55
N ASP A 32 3.15 -13.63 -1.78
CA ASP A 32 3.99 -14.13 -2.88
C ASP A 32 5.39 -14.51 -2.39
N LYS A 33 5.44 -15.40 -1.38
CA LYS A 33 6.69 -15.85 -0.72
C LYS A 33 7.75 -16.38 -1.70
N PHE A 34 7.33 -16.99 -2.80
CA PHE A 34 8.22 -17.58 -3.81
C PHE A 34 8.52 -16.63 -4.98
N GLY A 35 7.90 -15.45 -4.99
CA GLY A 35 7.99 -14.49 -6.09
C GLY A 35 7.38 -15.02 -7.39
N THR A 36 6.48 -16.00 -7.34
CA THR A 36 5.93 -16.65 -8.54
C THR A 36 5.05 -15.66 -9.32
N TYR A 37 4.26 -14.85 -8.61
CA TYR A 37 3.45 -13.82 -9.24
C TYR A 37 4.34 -12.71 -9.81
N VAL A 38 5.29 -12.21 -9.03
CA VAL A 38 6.24 -11.18 -9.47
C VAL A 38 7.05 -11.62 -10.70
N LYS A 39 7.61 -12.83 -10.71
CA LYS A 39 8.38 -13.38 -11.85
C LYS A 39 7.53 -13.60 -13.11
N LYS A 40 6.23 -13.87 -12.95
CA LYS A 40 5.32 -14.06 -14.07
C LYS A 40 5.06 -12.74 -14.81
N TRP A 41 4.97 -11.64 -14.07
CA TRP A 41 4.48 -10.37 -14.60
C TRP A 41 5.55 -9.29 -14.79
N LEU A 42 6.67 -9.36 -14.06
CA LEU A 42 7.78 -8.44 -14.24
C LEU A 42 8.80 -8.99 -15.24
N PRO A 43 9.48 -8.11 -16.00
CA PRO A 43 10.56 -8.52 -16.88
C PRO A 43 11.68 -9.24 -16.11
N ASN A 44 12.32 -10.19 -16.79
CA ASN A 44 13.51 -10.85 -16.26
C ASN A 44 14.59 -9.83 -15.91
N GLY A 45 15.13 -9.92 -14.69
CA GLY A 45 16.15 -8.99 -14.21
C GLY A 45 15.62 -7.63 -13.74
N TYR A 46 14.30 -7.45 -13.64
CA TYR A 46 13.73 -6.26 -13.01
C TYR A 46 14.28 -6.10 -11.58
N LYS A 47 14.77 -4.89 -11.30
CA LYS A 47 15.20 -4.48 -9.97
C LYS A 47 14.30 -3.35 -9.51
N GLU A 48 13.72 -3.52 -8.34
CA GLU A 48 12.91 -2.49 -7.72
C GLU A 48 13.75 -1.24 -7.45
N GLN A 49 13.24 -0.10 -7.90
CA GLN A 49 13.76 1.23 -7.56
C GLN A 49 12.61 2.03 -6.96
N PRO A 50 12.50 2.08 -5.62
CA PRO A 50 11.41 2.80 -4.98
C PRO A 50 11.47 4.28 -5.36
N ILE A 51 10.37 4.80 -5.93
CA ILE A 51 10.22 6.23 -6.21
C ILE A 51 10.06 7.06 -4.93
N VAL A 52 9.73 6.42 -3.82
CA VAL A 52 9.56 7.03 -2.51
C VAL A 52 9.95 6.03 -1.43
N ASP A 53 10.59 6.51 -0.37
CA ASP A 53 10.81 5.71 0.83
C ASP A 53 9.49 5.45 1.55
N HIS A 54 9.21 4.18 1.89
CA HIS A 54 7.94 3.79 2.47
C HIS A 54 7.72 4.40 3.87
N LYS A 55 8.79 4.54 4.67
CA LYS A 55 8.69 5.12 6.01
C LYS A 55 8.31 6.61 5.92
N PHE A 56 8.96 7.35 5.02
CA PHE A 56 8.60 8.73 4.71
C PHE A 56 7.15 8.86 4.22
N ALA A 57 6.76 8.07 3.21
CA ALA A 57 5.41 8.12 2.64
C ALA A 57 4.34 7.82 3.69
N ARG A 58 4.57 6.81 4.53
CA ARG A 58 3.68 6.44 5.62
C ARG A 58 3.51 7.58 6.63
N GLN A 59 4.61 8.20 7.04
CA GLN A 59 4.57 9.29 8.01
C GLN A 59 3.76 10.48 7.48
N ARG A 60 4.07 10.92 6.25
CA ARG A 60 3.35 12.03 5.59
C ARG A 60 1.85 11.75 5.51
N CYS A 61 1.47 10.52 5.14
CA CYS A 61 0.06 10.11 5.07
C CYS A 61 -0.65 10.25 6.43
N LEU A 62 -0.04 9.73 7.50
CA LEU A 62 -0.62 9.80 8.84
C LEU A 62 -0.77 11.24 9.35
N GLU A 63 0.20 12.10 9.07
CA GLU A 63 0.17 13.52 9.43
C GLU A 63 -0.98 14.24 8.71
N THR A 64 -1.09 14.08 7.39
CA THR A 64 -2.18 14.67 6.61
C THR A 64 -3.55 14.20 7.08
N TYR A 65 -3.72 12.90 7.38
CA TYR A 65 -4.99 12.40 7.93
C TYR A 65 -5.29 12.97 9.32
N LYS A 66 -4.28 13.09 10.18
CA LYS A 66 -4.46 13.66 11.52
C LYS A 66 -4.88 15.13 11.46
N GLU A 67 -4.32 15.90 10.53
CA GLU A 67 -4.73 17.29 10.29
C GLU A 67 -6.15 17.40 9.75
N ALA A 68 -6.58 16.48 8.89
CA ALA A 68 -7.91 16.52 8.28
C ALA A 68 -9.05 16.05 9.21
N VAL A 69 -8.73 15.27 10.25
CA VAL A 69 -9.72 14.70 11.20
C VAL A 69 -9.84 15.54 12.48
N ASN A 70 -8.85 16.40 12.77
CA ASN A 70 -8.91 17.40 13.84
C ASN A 70 -9.70 18.64 13.42
#